data_AF-W1XHD1-F1
#
_entry.id   AF-W1XHD1-F1
#
_cell.length_a   1.000
_cell.length_b   1.000
_cell.length_c   1.000
_cell.angle_alpha   90.00
_cell.angle_beta   90.00
_cell.angle_gamma   90.00
#
_symmetry.space_group_name_H-M   'P 1'
#
loop_
_entity.id
_entity.type
_entity.pdbx_description
1 polymer ?
#
loop_
_entity_poly.entity_id
_entity_poly.type
_entity_poly.pdbx_seq_one_letter_code
_entity_poly.pdbx_strand_id
1 'polypeptide(L)' 'ADNVDVVAGISYDWRDSVEAKKHEKDGSITHYDDNNQSAFNWQVMGKYHFANEDTLALSYYDRTRFPTLKERYTTSKPA' A
#
# COMPACT_ATOMS: atom_id res chain seq x y z
N ALA A 1 34.09 4.43 12.46
CA ALA A 1 33.09 5.09 11.61
C ALA A 1 31.73 4.52 11.98
N ASP A 2 31.38 4.71 13.26
CA ASP A 2 30.42 3.86 13.98
C ASP A 2 29.17 4.65 14.37
N ASN A 3 29.06 5.87 13.84
CA ASN A 3 28.05 6.85 14.20
C ASN A 3 26.93 6.90 13.17
N VAL A 4 26.96 6.04 12.14
CA VAL A 4 25.99 6.03 11.04
C VAL A 4 25.33 4.67 11.00
N ASP A 5 24.00 4.66 11.17
CA ASP A 5 23.18 3.48 10.88
C ASP A 5 22.43 3.68 9.57
N VAL A 6 22.33 2.62 8.78
CA VAL A 6 21.50 2.58 7.57
C VAL A 6 20.51 1.45 7.71
N VAL A 7 19.23 1.77 7.56
CA VAL A 7 18.12 0.81 7.56
C VAL A 7 17.46 0.86 6.18
N ALA A 8 17.38 -0.28 5.50
CA ALA A 8 16.68 -0.40 4.23
C ALA A 8 15.69 -1.55 4.29
N GLY A 9 14.57 -1.41 3.58
CA GLY A 9 13.55 -2.45 3.48
C GLY A 9 12.84 -2.39 2.13
N ILE A 10 12.51 -3.56 1.61
CA ILE A 10 11.71 -3.74 0.40
C ILE A 10 10.58 -4.70 0.71
N SER A 11 9.41 -4.49 0.12
CA SER A 11 8.30 -5.42 0.18
C SER A 11 7.60 -5.52 -1.16
N TYR A 12 6.95 -6.65 -1.39
CA TYR A 12 6.18 -6.91 -2.59
C TYR A 12 4.84 -7.50 -2.18
N ASP A 13 3.77 -6.77 -2.46
CA ASP A 13 2.41 -7.15 -2.10
C ASP A 13 1.64 -7.51 -3.37
N TRP A 14 1.06 -8.70 -3.42
CA TRP A 14 0.10 -9.11 -4.45
C TRP A 14 -1.27 -9.27 -3.83
N ARG A 15 -2.30 -8.76 -4.52
CA ARG A 15 -3.68 -8.93 -4.10
C ARG A 15 -4.48 -9.51 -5.26
N ASP A 16 -4.84 -10.77 -5.10
CA ASP A 16 -5.85 -11.42 -5.91
C ASP A 16 -7.23 -11.15 -5.30
N SER A 17 -8.16 -10.61 -6.08
CA SER A 17 -9.53 -10.33 -5.63
C SER A 17 -10.46 -11.24 -6.40
N VAL A 18 -10.92 -12.30 -5.74
CA VAL A 18 -11.86 -13.25 -6.31
C VAL A 18 -13.17 -12.53 -6.65
N GLU A 19 -13.52 -12.54 -7.93
CA GLU A 19 -14.75 -12.08 -8.55
C GLU A 19 -15.96 -11.99 -7.60
N ALA A 20 -16.49 -10.79 -7.38
CA ALA A 20 -17.76 -10.62 -6.67
C ALA A 20 -18.92 -10.71 -7.68
N LYS A 21 -19.85 -11.63 -7.49
CA LYS A 21 -21.07 -11.75 -8.31
C LYS A 21 -22.22 -11.10 -7.56
N LYS A 22 -22.80 -10.04 -8.13
CA LYS A 22 -24.06 -9.46 -7.63
C LYS A 22 -25.22 -10.03 -8.45
N HIS A 23 -26.11 -10.77 -7.79
CA HIS A 23 -27.38 -11.20 -8.37
C HIS A 23 -28.40 -10.07 -8.24
N GLU A 24 -28.82 -9.50 -9.36
CA GLU A 24 -29.89 -8.51 -9.40
C GLU A 24 -31.26 -9.19 -9.35
N LYS A 25 -32.28 -8.47 -8.87
CA LYS A 25 -33.65 -9.00 -8.70
C LYS A 25 -34.35 -9.33 -10.02
N ASP A 26 -33.79 -8.93 -11.16
CA ASP A 26 -34.30 -9.18 -12.51
C ASP A 26 -33.69 -10.44 -13.17
N GLY A 27 -32.78 -11.14 -12.50
CA GLY A 27 -32.10 -12.33 -13.01
C GLY A 27 -30.78 -12.04 -13.73
N SER A 28 -30.32 -10.78 -13.80
CA SER A 28 -29.01 -10.43 -14.36
C SER A 28 -27.87 -10.57 -13.33
N ILE A 29 -26.67 -10.88 -13.82
CA ILE A 29 -25.44 -11.03 -13.02
C ILE A 29 -24.48 -9.92 -13.43
N THR A 30 -24.25 -8.95 -12.54
CA THR A 30 -23.21 -7.94 -12.73
C THR A 30 -21.87 -8.57 -12.37
N HIS A 31 -21.00 -8.73 -13.38
CA HIS A 31 -19.63 -9.20 -13.22
C HIS A 31 -18.75 -8.00 -12.84
N TYR A 32 -18.00 -8.14 -11.75
CA TYR A 32 -16.95 -7.19 -11.40
C TYR A 32 -15.62 -7.82 -11.82
N ASP A 33 -14.92 -7.16 -12.76
CA ASP A 33 -13.67 -7.66 -13.35
C ASP A 33 -12.63 -8.03 -12.27
N ASP A 34 -11.92 -9.13 -12.53
CA ASP A 34 -10.78 -9.57 -11.74
C ASP A 34 -9.71 -8.47 -11.72
N ASN A 35 -9.30 -8.08 -10.52
CA ASN A 35 -8.34 -7.01 -10.32
C ASN A 35 -7.10 -7.57 -9.64
N ASN A 36 -6.17 -8.07 -10.45
CA ASN A 36 -4.85 -8.45 -10.00
C ASN A 36 -3.99 -7.19 -9.82
N GLN A 37 -3.77 -6.79 -8.57
CA GLN A 37 -2.92 -5.63 -8.26
C GLN A 37 -1.65 -6.10 -7.55
N SER A 38 -0.50 -5.74 -8.12
CA SER A 38 0.81 -5.86 -7.48
C SER A 38 1.31 -4.49 -7.06
N ALA A 39 1.95 -4.43 -5.90
CA ALA A 39 2.62 -3.24 -5.39
C ALA A 39 4.04 -3.58 -4.96
N PHE A 40 5.00 -2.81 -5.46
CA PHE A 40 6.35 -2.78 -4.93
C PHE A 40 6.45 -1.61 -3.96
N ASN A 41 6.97 -1.85 -2.76
CA ASN A 41 7.22 -0.81 -1.76
C ASN A 41 8.68 -0.87 -1.32
N TRP A 42 9.26 0.29 -1.03
CA TRP A 42 10.63 0.35 -0.54
C TRP A 42 10.82 1.51 0.44
N GLN A 43 11.77 1.37 1.35
CA GLN A 43 12.13 2.39 2.32
C GLN A 43 13.63 2.36 2.61
N VAL A 44 14.18 3.54 2.86
CA VAL A 44 15.55 3.73 3.31
C VAL A 44 15.59 4.80 4.39
N MET A 45 16.39 4.59 5.42
CA MET A 45 16.58 5.53 6.52
C MET A 45 18.06 5.56 6.90
N GLY A 46 18.63 6.76 6.93
CA GLY A 46 19.93 7.01 7.53
C GLY A 46 19.78 7.62 8.91
N LYS A 47 20.55 7.15 9.88
CA LYS A 47 20.63 7.74 11.22
C LYS A 47 22.07 8.12 11.49
N TYR A 48 22.27 9.30 12.07
CA TYR A 48 23.56 9.78 12.50
C TYR A 48 23.54 10.06 14.00
N HIS A 49 24.41 9.42 14.75
CA HIS A 49 24.59 9.57 16.19
C HIS A 49 25.66 10.61 16.48
N PHE A 50 25.28 11.67 17.18
CA PHE A 50 26.20 12.67 17.68
C PHE A 50 26.88 12.18 18.97
N ALA A 51 28.04 12.74 19.29
CA ALA A 51 28.80 12.37 20.50
C ALA A 51 28.06 12.71 21.82
N ASN A 52 27.07 13.58 21.72
CA ASN A 52 26.19 14.06 22.78
C ASN A 52 24.88 13.24 22.91
N GLU A 53 24.88 11.99 22.44
CA GLU A 53 23.73 11.04 22.47
C GLU A 53 22.51 11.46 21.62
N ASP A 54 22.57 12.60 20.95
CA ASP A 54 21.54 12.99 19.99
C ASP A 54 21.61 12.14 18.72
N THR A 55 20.47 11.91 18.06
CA THR A 55 20.41 11.20 16.77
C THR A 55 19.62 12.01 15.74
N LEU A 56 20.23 12.28 14.58
CA LEU A 56 19.52 12.80 13.42
C LEU A 56 19.10 11.64 12.51
N ALA A 57 17.81 11.54 12.18
CA ALA A 57 17.29 10.52 11.28
C ALA A 57 16.65 11.15 10.04
N LEU A 58 16.97 10.62 8.87
CA LEU A 58 16.33 10.98 7.59
C LEU A 58 15.79 9.71 6.95
N SER A 59 14.53 9.73 6.55
CA SER A 59 13.88 8.58 5.90
C SER A 59 13.19 8.95 4.62
N TYR A 60 13.31 8.09 3.62
CA TYR A 60 12.59 8.17 2.35
C TYR A 60 11.91 6.82 2.07
N TYR A 61 10.67 6.86 1.63
CA TYR A 61 9.89 5.67 1.36
C TYR A 61 8.93 5.88 0.20
N ASP A 62 8.65 4.79 -0.50
CA ASP A 62 7.59 4.69 -1.49
C ASP A 62 6.64 3.56 -1.07
N ARG A 63 5.35 3.89 -0.98
CA ARG A 63 4.30 2.95 -0.53
C ARG A 63 3.08 3.09 -1.43
N THR A 64 2.62 1.96 -1.96
CA THR A 64 1.42 1.88 -2.80
C THR A 64 0.19 1.60 -1.94
N ARG A 65 -0.89 2.37 -2.12
CA ARG A 65 -2.19 2.12 -1.46
C ARG A 65 -3.14 1.42 -2.42
N PHE A 66 -3.57 0.21 -2.08
CA PHE A 66 -4.64 -0.45 -2.81
C PHE A 66 -6.02 0.19 -2.54
N PRO A 67 -6.93 0.24 -3.52
CA PRO A 67 -8.30 0.70 -3.32
C PRO A 67 -9.06 -0.20 -2.34
N THR A 68 -9.85 0.44 -1.49
CA THR A 68 -10.76 -0.20 -0.51
C THR A 68 -12.01 -0.77 -1.18
N LEU A 69 -12.72 -1.68 -0.51
CA LEU A 69 -13.97 -2.27 -1.04
C LEU A 69 -15.03 -1.21 -1.31
N LYS A 70 -15.12 -0.17 -0.47
CA LYS A 70 -16.06 0.95 -0.68
C LYS A 70 -15.74 1.71 -1.97
N GLU A 71 -14.46 2.01 -2.23
CA GLU A 71 -13.99 2.65 -3.47
C GLU A 71 -14.25 1.78 -4.71
N ARG A 72 -14.34 0.45 -4.56
CA ARG A 72 -14.61 -0.48 -5.67
C ARG A 72 -16.11 -0.67 -5.95
N TYR A 73 -16.94 -0.75 -4.92
CA TYR A 73 -18.36 -1.14 -5.06
C TYR A 73 -19.35 0.03 -4.89
N THR A 74 -18.86 1.25 -4.65
CA THR A 74 -19.71 2.45 -4.48
C THR A 74 -19.41 3.46 -5.58
N THR A 75 -20.37 3.69 -6.48
CA THR A 75 -20.32 4.75 -7.51
C THR A 75 -20.89 6.09 -7.03
N SER A 76 -21.46 6.13 -5.82
CA SER A 76 -22.00 7.35 -5.21
C SER A 76 -20.97 8.04 -4.31
N LYS A 77 -20.47 9.19 -4.76
CA LYS A 77 -19.90 10.21 -3.86
C LYS A 77 -21.07 11.02 -3.28
N PRO A 78 -21.21 11.16 -1.94
CA PRO A 78 -22.06 12.21 -1.40
C PRO A 78 -21.49 13.57 -1.84
N ALA A 79 -22.38 14.45 -2.28
CA ALA A 79 -22.07 15.81 -2.73
C ALA A 79 -21.54 16.69 -1.59
#